data_AF-A0AAN1RYI9-F1
#
_entry.id   AF-A0AAN1RYI9-F1
#
_cell.length_a   1.000
_cell.length_b   1.000
_cell.length_c   1.000
_cell.angle_alpha   90.00
_cell.angle_beta   90.00
_cell.angle_gamma   90.00
#
_symmetry.space_group_name_H-M   'P 1'
#
loop_
_entity.id
_entity.type
_entity.pdbx_description
1 polymer ?
#
loop_
_entity_poly.entity_id
_entity_poly.type
_entity_poly.pdbx_seq_one_letter_code
_entity_poly.pdbx_strand_id
1 'polypeptide(L)' 'MARHPFQQGELAYWLQIIAEQGGEAQVPANFAEALLTLRCVQRGEQGQLVITEKGRLALHMEGPGAIHRH' A
#
# COMPACT_ATOMS: atom_id res chain seq x y z
N MET A 1 7.50 -19.56 -2.13
CA MET A 1 6.90 -18.51 -1.27
C MET A 1 5.40 -18.64 -1.36
N ALA A 2 4.70 -18.78 -0.23
CA ALA A 2 3.25 -18.93 -0.23
C ALA A 2 2.60 -17.63 -0.74
N ARG A 3 1.81 -17.71 -1.80
CA ARG A 3 0.94 -16.61 -2.23
C ARG A 3 -0.15 -16.47 -1.18
N HIS A 4 0.03 -15.56 -0.22
CA HIS A 4 -1.06 -15.16 0.65
C HIS A 4 -2.17 -14.57 -0.21
N PRO A 5 -3.40 -15.12 -0.18
CA PRO A 5 -4.53 -14.47 -0.82
C PRO A 5 -4.86 -13.20 -0.02
N PHE A 6 -4.60 -12.04 -0.61
CA PHE A 6 -5.07 -10.76 -0.07
C PHE A 6 -6.57 -10.64 -0.35
N GLN A 7 -7.34 -10.25 0.66
CA GLN A 7 -8.74 -9.88 0.46
C GLN A 7 -8.81 -8.54 -0.28
N GLN A 8 -9.94 -8.32 -0.97
CA GLN A 8 -10.19 -7.07 -1.69
C GLN A 8 -10.07 -5.88 -0.74
N GLY A 9 -9.31 -4.85 -1.14
CA GLY A 9 -9.13 -3.63 -0.37
C GLY A 9 -8.04 -3.66 0.72
N GLU A 10 -7.52 -4.82 1.11
CA GLU A 10 -6.50 -4.87 2.18
C GLU A 10 -5.19 -4.16 1.79
N LEU A 11 -4.75 -4.32 0.53
CA LEU A 11 -3.56 -3.63 0.04
C LEU A 11 -3.76 -2.11 0.01
N ALA A 12 -4.96 -1.65 -0.36
CA ALA A 12 -5.31 -0.23 -0.37
C ALA A 12 -5.35 0.32 1.07
N TYR A 13 -5.94 -0.42 2.00
CA TYR A 13 -5.95 -0.09 3.42
C TYR A 13 -4.53 0.10 3.97
N TRP A 14 -3.63 -0.85 3.74
CA TRP A 14 -2.25 -0.73 4.23
C TRP A 14 -1.47 0.38 3.54
N LEU A 15 -1.71 0.62 2.24
CA LEU A 15 -1.12 1.75 1.54
C LEU A 15 -1.59 3.09 2.14
N GLN A 16 -2.85 3.20 2.56
CA GLN A 16 -3.41 4.38 3.23
C GLN A 16 -2.76 4.58 4.61
N ILE A 17 -2.60 3.51 5.40
CA ILE A 17 -1.91 3.57 6.70
C ILE A 17 -0.47 4.09 6.54
N ILE A 18 0.27 3.62 5.52
CA ILE A 18 1.62 4.13 5.23
C ILE A 18 1.57 5.61 4.81
N ALA A 19 0.53 6.05 4.10
CA ALA A 19 0.38 7.45 3.70
C ALA A 19 0.18 8.37 4.89
N GLU A 20 -0.60 7.92 5.87
CA GLU A 20 -0.96 8.69 7.07
C GLU A 20 0.16 8.70 8.12
N GLN A 21 0.79 7.55 8.35
CA GLN A 21 1.76 7.36 9.44
C GLN A 21 3.21 7.45 8.96
N GLY A 22 3.44 7.42 7.64
CA GLY A 22 4.78 7.47 7.07
C GLY A 22 5.68 6.35 7.58
N GLY A 23 6.91 6.70 7.97
CA GLY A 23 7.92 5.74 8.39
C GLY A 23 7.62 4.98 9.69
N GLU A 24 6.60 5.40 10.44
CA GLU A 24 6.16 4.76 11.70
C GLU A 24 5.12 3.66 11.48
N ALA A 25 4.62 3.50 10.24
CA ALA A 25 3.58 2.53 9.92
C ALA A 25 4.03 1.08 10.22
N GLN A 26 3.32 0.41 11.13
CA GLN A 26 3.53 -1.00 11.45
C GLN A 26 2.73 -1.88 10.50
N VAL A 27 3.33 -2.21 9.37
CA VAL A 27 2.69 -2.99 8.31
C VAL A 27 3.13 -4.46 8.38
N PRO A 28 2.20 -5.44 8.35
CA PRO A 28 2.58 -6.84 8.34
C PRO A 28 3.41 -7.19 7.09
N ALA A 29 4.39 -8.07 7.26
CA ALA A 29 5.45 -8.31 6.28
C ALA A 29 4.93 -8.68 4.88
N ASN A 30 3.89 -9.52 4.80
CA ASN A 30 3.26 -9.93 3.56
C ASN A 30 2.70 -8.73 2.76
N PHE A 31 2.06 -7.76 3.42
CA PHE A 31 1.55 -6.56 2.78
C PHE A 31 2.67 -5.62 2.36
N ALA A 32 3.70 -5.46 3.20
CA ALA A 32 4.88 -4.67 2.87
C ALA A 32 5.58 -5.22 1.62
N GLU A 33 5.81 -6.53 1.56
CA GLU A 33 6.40 -7.21 0.40
C GLU A 33 5.55 -7.06 -0.87
N ALA A 34 4.23 -7.20 -0.76
CA ALA A 34 3.34 -7.02 -1.89
C ALA A 34 3.34 -5.57 -2.40
N LEU A 35 3.28 -4.57 -1.51
CA LEU A 35 3.32 -3.16 -1.88
C LEU A 35 4.67 -2.74 -2.48
N LEU A 36 5.77 -3.31 -2.00
CA LEU A 36 7.10 -3.17 -2.60
C LEU A 36 7.16 -3.81 -4.00
N THR A 37 6.64 -5.03 -4.15
CA THR A 37 6.56 -5.74 -5.43
C THR A 37 5.75 -4.96 -6.46
N LEU A 38 4.62 -4.40 -6.03
CA LEU A 38 3.77 -3.53 -6.84
C LEU A 38 4.36 -2.12 -7.02
N ARG A 39 5.49 -1.79 -6.39
CA ARG A 39 6.15 -0.48 -6.41
C ARG A 39 5.26 0.67 -5.95
N CYS A 40 4.28 0.39 -5.08
CA CYS A 40 3.48 1.43 -4.42
C CYS A 40 4.29 2.11 -3.30
N VAL A 41 5.25 1.40 -2.73
CA VAL A 41 6.18 1.91 -1.72
C VAL A 41 7.61 1.50 -2.08
N GLN A 42 8.57 2.15 -1.44
CA GLN A 42 9.99 1.80 -1.48
C GLN A 42 10.58 1.85 -0.06
N ARG A 43 11.78 1.30 0.12
CA ARG A 43 12.54 1.42 1.37
C ARG A 43 13.27 2.76 1.38
N GLY A 44 13.05 3.57 2.41
CA GLY A 44 13.81 4.77 2.69
C GLY A 44 15.17 4.47 3.31
N GLU A 45 15.94 5.51 3.63
CA GLU A 45 17.32 5.40 4.12
C GLU A 45 17.48 4.62 5.43
N GLN A 46 16.43 4.57 6.26
CA GLN A 46 16.40 3.83 7.53
C GLN A 46 15.60 2.54 7.43
N GLY A 47 15.27 2.09 6.21
CA GLY A 47 14.48 0.87 5.96
C GLY A 47 12.97 1.05 6.13
N GLN A 48 12.51 2.25 6.46
CA GLN A 48 11.08 2.59 6.56
C GLN A 48 10.39 2.54 5.19
N LEU A 49 9.08 2.28 5.17
CA LEU A 49 8.32 2.32 3.92
C LEU A 49 7.99 3.77 3.57
N VAL A 50 8.28 4.16 2.33
CA VAL A 50 8.00 5.48 1.77
C VAL A 50 7.14 5.32 0.52
N ILE A 51 6.04 6.05 0.45
CA ILE A 51 5.14 6.03 -0.72
C ILE A 51 5.86 6.58 -1.95
N THR A 52 5.73 5.85 -3.06
CA THR A 52 6.18 6.31 -4.38
C THR A 52 5.08 7.14 -5.05
N GLU A 53 5.42 7.81 -6.15
CA GLU A 53 4.41 8.51 -6.94
C GLU A 53 3.32 7.56 -7.47
N LYS A 54 3.69 6.33 -7.84
CA LYS A 54 2.73 5.28 -8.21
C LYS A 54 1.80 4.94 -7.04
N GLY A 55 2.34 4.79 -5.83
CA GLY A 55 1.52 4.52 -4.64
C GLY A 55 0.52 5.64 -4.37
N ARG A 56 0.95 6.89 -4.53
CA ARG A 56 0.08 8.07 -4.41
C ARG A 56 -1.07 8.04 -5.42
N LEU A 57 -0.77 7.75 -6.69
CA LEU A 57 -1.81 7.60 -7.73
C LEU A 57 -2.78 6.46 -7.42
N ALA A 58 -2.29 5.32 -6.92
CA ALA A 58 -3.12 4.18 -6.54
C ALA A 58 -4.11 4.53 -5.41
N LEU A 59 -3.72 5.37 -4.45
CA LEU A 59 -4.62 5.87 -3.40
C LEU A 59 -5.76 6.73 -3.96
N HIS A 60 -5.47 7.56 -4.96
CA HIS A 60 -6.48 8.40 -5.60
C HIS A 60 -7.44 7.60 -6.49
N MET A 61 -6.97 6.49 -7.08
CA MET A 61 -7.77 5.58 -7.88
C MET A 61 -8.75 4.72 -7.06
N GLU A 62 -8.53 4.56 -5.76
CA GLU A 62 -9.45 3.83 -4.87
C GLU A 62 -10.40 4.79 -4.12
N GLY A 63 -10.35 6.10 -4.42
CA GLY A 63 -11.23 7.09 -3.83
C GLY A 63 -12.72 6.93 -4.22
N PRO A 64 -13.67 7.56 -3.50
CA PRO A 64 -15.12 7.34 -3.63
C PRO A 64 -15.75 7.57 -5.01
N GLY A 65 -14.99 8.04 -6.01
CA GLY A 65 -15.42 8.16 -7.41
C GLY A 65 -15.10 6.95 -8.31
N ALA A 66 -14.29 5.99 -7.84
CA ALA A 66 -13.85 4.84 -8.64
C ALA A 66 -14.61 3.54 -8.32
N ILE A 67 -15.43 3.54 -7.27
CA ILE A 67 -16.35 2.45 -7.00
C ILE A 67 -17.51 2.57 -8.00
N HIS A 68 -17.46 1.77 -9.05
CA HIS A 68 -18.65 1.44 -9.84
C HIS A 68 -19.77 1.00 -8.87
N ARG A 69 -20.74 1.87 -8.64
CA ARG A 69 -22.02 1.50 -8.04
C ARG A 69 -22.75 0.64 -9.08
N HIS A 70 -22.91 -0.65 -8.77
CA HIS A 70 -23.94 -1.47 -9.41
C HIS A 70 -25.32 -1.06 -8.92
#